data_AF-A0A354X8I7-F1
#
_entry.id   AF-A0A354X8I7-F1
#
_cell.length_a   1.000
_cell.length_b   1.000
_cell.length_c   1.000
_cell.angle_alpha   90.00
_cell.angle_beta   90.00
_cell.angle_gamma   90.00
#
_symmetry.space_group_name_H-M   'P 1'
#
loop_
_entity.id
_entity.type
_entity.pdbx_description
1 polymer ?
#
loop_
_entity_poly.entity_id
_entity_poly.type
_entity_poly.pdbx_seq_one_letter_code
_entity_poly.pdbx_strand_id
1 'polypeptide(L)'
;WVRDSIIRERLADPAYGGDDIYKITEDEYGDPVTPHLDWKIPIPWTRNTEEEEAAINSVYTTHPVTGQKMLDARQMNFRYEWFDAAEAAKRSYRLNAAERSLNTDRPADPAEVILISKDTAYIDAGGRIVNETITRPLSSLYDFVHTRIVNIYPDTTCWVNDFPDANNEYYMRNYFAHPGFAHYPVVGVSWEQATAFCEWRTMFLQRSINRKEVAIEKYRLPTEAEWE
;
A
#
# COMPACT_ATOMS: atom_id res chain seq x y z
N TRP A 1 -0.22 10.39 3.67
CA TRP A 1 -1.16 9.62 2.85
C TRP A 1 -1.81 8.49 3.66
N VAL A 2 -1.09 7.46 4.14
CA VAL A 2 -1.69 6.33 4.90
C VAL A 2 -2.42 6.79 6.17
N ARG A 3 -1.77 7.63 7.00
CA ARG A 3 -2.42 8.28 8.15
C ARG A 3 -3.75 8.93 7.74
N ASP A 4 -3.70 9.71 6.67
CA ASP A 4 -4.81 10.51 6.18
C ASP A 4 -5.92 9.66 5.54
N SER A 5 -5.61 8.49 4.97
CA SER A 5 -6.63 7.53 4.50
C SER A 5 -7.34 6.88 5.67
N ILE A 6 -6.61 6.51 6.73
CA ILE A 6 -7.22 5.89 7.92
C ILE A 6 -8.15 6.90 8.61
N ILE A 7 -7.73 8.15 8.74
CA ILE A 7 -8.58 9.22 9.31
C ILE A 7 -9.86 9.38 8.48
N ARG A 8 -9.76 9.48 7.15
CA ARG A 8 -10.95 9.61 6.29
C ARG A 8 -11.87 8.40 6.35
N GLU A 9 -11.31 7.20 6.40
CA GLU A 9 -12.09 5.98 6.57
C GLU A 9 -12.89 6.00 7.87
N ARG A 10 -12.27 6.46 8.97
CA ARG A 10 -12.93 6.60 10.27
C ARG A 10 -13.97 7.72 10.28
N LEU A 11 -13.70 8.83 9.60
CA LEU A 11 -14.69 9.91 9.46
C LEU A 11 -15.95 9.46 8.71
N ALA A 12 -15.80 8.57 7.74
CA ALA A 12 -16.93 7.93 7.05
C ALA A 12 -17.62 6.83 7.87
N ASP A 13 -16.96 6.28 8.89
CA ASP A 13 -17.49 5.18 9.68
C ASP A 13 -18.57 5.71 10.66
N PRO A 14 -19.77 5.10 10.70
CA PRO A 14 -20.83 5.46 11.65
C PRO A 14 -20.43 5.42 13.13
N ALA A 15 -19.38 4.68 13.49
CA ALA A 15 -18.87 4.64 14.86
C ALA A 15 -18.14 5.91 15.29
N TYR A 16 -17.76 6.77 14.34
CA TYR A 16 -17.17 8.08 14.62
C TYR A 16 -18.11 9.18 14.12
N GLY A 17 -18.00 9.59 12.85
CA GLY A 17 -18.78 10.71 12.29
C GLY A 17 -19.92 10.28 11.35
N GLY A 18 -19.84 9.09 10.75
CA GLY A 18 -20.85 8.59 9.80
C GLY A 18 -21.05 9.48 8.57
N ASP A 19 -20.05 10.28 8.22
CA ASP A 19 -20.16 11.27 7.16
C ASP A 19 -19.81 10.62 5.81
N ASP A 20 -20.83 10.14 5.11
CA ASP A 20 -20.71 9.46 3.81
C ASP A 20 -20.02 10.33 2.74
N ILE A 21 -19.89 11.64 2.95
CA ILE A 21 -19.18 12.56 2.05
C ILE A 21 -17.74 12.10 1.77
N TYR A 22 -17.08 11.44 2.73
CA TYR A 22 -15.72 10.95 2.55
C TYR A 22 -15.64 9.69 1.67
N LYS A 23 -16.77 9.17 1.21
CA LYS A 23 -16.89 8.01 0.32
C LYS A 23 -17.60 8.38 -0.97
N ILE A 24 -16.98 8.02 -2.10
CA ILE A 24 -17.60 8.05 -3.41
C ILE A 24 -18.26 6.69 -3.65
N THR A 25 -19.59 6.67 -3.69
CA THR A 25 -20.41 5.47 -3.94
C THR A 25 -21.09 5.48 -5.30
N GLU A 26 -21.11 6.63 -5.97
CA GLU A 26 -21.75 6.85 -7.26
C GLU A 26 -20.78 7.55 -8.23
N ASP A 27 -20.89 7.26 -9.53
CA ASP A 27 -20.13 7.95 -10.56
C ASP A 27 -20.79 9.27 -11.02
N GLU A 28 -20.21 9.93 -12.02
CA GLU A 28 -20.75 11.19 -12.59
C GLU A 28 -22.15 11.03 -13.21
N TYR A 29 -22.56 9.81 -13.54
CA TYR A 29 -23.85 9.48 -14.13
C TYR A 29 -24.86 8.95 -13.10
N GLY A 30 -24.46 8.84 -11.83
CA GLY A 30 -25.29 8.30 -10.75
C GLY A 30 -25.32 6.78 -10.71
N ASP A 31 -24.46 6.09 -11.46
CA ASP A 31 -24.35 4.64 -11.41
C ASP A 31 -23.56 4.22 -10.17
N PRO A 32 -23.98 3.15 -9.45
CA PRO A 32 -23.31 2.71 -8.25
C PRO A 32 -21.91 2.15 -8.57
N VAL A 33 -20.90 2.63 -7.85
CA VAL A 33 -19.51 2.18 -7.95
C VAL A 33 -19.02 1.59 -6.64
N THR A 34 -17.93 0.83 -6.70
CA THR A 34 -17.26 0.32 -5.50
C THR A 34 -16.87 1.50 -4.59
N PRO A 35 -17.33 1.54 -3.32
CA PRO A 35 -17.07 2.65 -2.42
C PRO A 35 -15.56 2.89 -2.24
N HIS A 36 -15.12 4.12 -2.49
CA HIS A 36 -13.71 4.51 -2.33
C HIS A 36 -13.59 5.91 -1.73
N LEU A 37 -12.46 6.20 -1.11
CA LEU A 37 -12.25 7.46 -0.40
C LEU A 37 -12.25 8.67 -1.34
N ASP A 38 -13.00 9.72 -0.98
CA ASP A 38 -12.88 11.03 -1.61
C ASP A 38 -11.68 11.80 -1.04
N TRP A 39 -10.67 12.00 -1.88
CA TRP A 39 -9.46 12.74 -1.52
C TRP A 39 -9.61 14.26 -1.70
N LYS A 40 -10.69 14.73 -2.34
CA LYS A 40 -10.98 16.16 -2.53
C LYS A 40 -11.44 16.81 -1.24
N ILE A 41 -12.10 16.05 -0.37
CA ILE A 41 -12.56 16.55 0.92
C ILE A 41 -11.37 16.67 1.89
N PRO A 42 -11.09 17.87 2.41
CA PRO A 42 -10.03 18.08 3.39
C PRO A 42 -10.43 17.50 4.75
N ILE A 43 -9.45 17.00 5.50
CA ILE A 43 -9.66 16.61 6.90
C ILE A 43 -9.83 17.90 7.74
N PRO A 44 -10.85 17.99 8.62
CA PRO A 44 -11.00 19.11 9.53
C PRO A 44 -9.91 19.03 10.62
N TRP A 45 -8.86 19.82 10.47
CA TRP A 45 -7.76 19.88 11.45
C TRP A 45 -8.01 20.88 12.59
N THR A 46 -9.03 21.73 12.45
CA THR A 46 -9.36 22.81 13.39
C THR A 46 -10.86 22.94 13.54
N ARG A 47 -11.32 23.25 14.77
CA ARG A 47 -12.75 23.40 15.13
C ARG A 47 -13.56 22.12 14.89
N ASN A 48 -12.99 21.02 15.32
CA ASN A 48 -13.53 19.69 15.08
C ASN A 48 -14.70 19.42 16.03
N THR A 49 -15.65 18.59 15.60
CA THR A 49 -16.59 17.95 16.52
C THR A 49 -15.87 16.92 17.39
N GLU A 50 -16.51 16.47 18.48
CA GLU A 50 -15.96 15.44 19.36
C GLU A 50 -15.67 14.13 18.60
N GLU A 51 -16.57 13.76 17.68
CA GLU A 51 -16.47 12.59 16.82
C GLU A 51 -15.31 12.69 15.82
N GLU A 52 -15.15 13.84 15.17
CA GLU A 52 -14.03 14.13 14.27
C GLU A 52 -12.70 14.11 15.01
N GLU A 53 -12.66 14.67 16.22
CA GLU A 53 -11.48 14.65 17.06
C GLU A 53 -11.12 13.21 17.49
N ALA A 54 -12.10 12.37 17.81
CA ALA A 54 -11.89 10.96 18.10
C ALA A 54 -11.34 10.21 16.88
N ALA A 55 -11.87 10.46 15.68
CA ALA A 55 -11.37 9.89 14.43
C ALA A 55 -9.92 10.32 14.15
N ILE A 56 -9.55 11.58 14.41
CA ILE A 56 -8.17 12.06 14.23
C ILE A 56 -7.25 11.49 15.30
N ASN A 57 -7.69 11.41 16.56
CA ASN A 57 -6.87 10.92 17.67
C ASN A 57 -6.62 9.41 17.62
N SER A 58 -7.50 8.65 16.96
CA SER A 58 -7.42 7.20 16.85
C SER A 58 -6.16 6.65 16.15
N VAL A 59 -5.47 7.46 15.32
CA VAL A 59 -4.20 7.06 14.66
C VAL A 59 -2.96 7.39 15.50
N TYR A 60 -3.15 8.04 16.65
CA TYR A 60 -2.06 8.41 17.55
C TYR A 60 -2.08 7.53 18.80
N THR A 61 -0.89 7.35 19.35
CA THR A 61 -0.69 6.73 20.66
C THR A 61 0.18 7.64 21.51
N THR A 62 0.02 7.51 22.82
CA THR A 62 0.81 8.28 23.79
C THR A 62 1.84 7.37 24.40
N HIS A 63 3.09 7.78 24.36
CA HIS A 63 4.16 7.02 24.99
C HIS A 63 3.93 6.95 26.51
N PRO A 64 3.95 5.75 27.12
CA PRO A 64 3.54 5.58 28.52
C PRO A 64 4.44 6.32 29.52
N VAL A 65 5.74 6.45 29.22
CA VAL A 65 6.71 7.13 30.10
C VAL A 65 6.85 8.62 29.79
N THR A 66 7.13 9.00 28.54
CA THR A 66 7.40 10.40 28.17
C THR A 66 6.14 11.25 27.99
N GLY A 67 4.96 10.64 27.88
CA GLY A 67 3.70 11.34 27.59
C GLY A 67 3.63 11.97 26.20
N GLN A 68 4.63 11.73 25.34
CA GLN A 68 4.66 12.28 23.99
C GLN A 68 3.64 11.56 23.09
N LYS A 69 2.86 12.35 22.36
CA LYS A 69 1.94 11.86 21.34
C LYS A 69 2.71 11.55 20.06
N MET A 70 2.57 10.33 19.56
CA MET A 70 3.21 9.85 18.34
C MET A 70 2.22 9.07 17.48
N LEU A 71 2.54 8.86 16.20
CA LEU A 71 1.72 8.01 15.35
C LEU A 71 1.81 6.57 15.83
N ASP A 72 0.67 5.87 15.85
CA ASP A 72 0.66 4.45 16.11
C ASP A 72 1.19 3.70 14.89
N ALA A 73 2.47 3.32 14.96
CA ALA A 73 3.16 2.58 13.92
C ALA A 73 2.38 1.33 13.49
N ARG A 74 1.68 0.65 14.40
CA ARG A 74 0.96 -0.61 14.11
C ARG A 74 -0.15 -0.43 13.09
N GLN A 75 -0.71 0.78 13.00
CA GLN A 75 -1.81 1.11 12.10
C GLN A 75 -1.31 1.55 10.72
N MET A 76 -0.03 1.91 10.57
CA MET A 76 0.53 2.49 9.35
C MET A 76 0.82 1.42 8.29
N ASN A 77 -0.20 0.67 7.90
CA ASN A 77 -0.09 -0.42 6.93
C ASN A 77 -0.57 0.06 5.57
N PHE A 78 0.31 -0.03 4.57
CA PHE A 78 0.00 0.26 3.18
C PHE A 78 -0.25 -1.04 2.43
N ARG A 79 -1.46 -1.18 1.89
CA ARG A 79 -1.83 -2.24 0.96
C ARG A 79 -1.72 -1.72 -0.46
N TYR A 80 -1.02 -2.45 -1.31
CA TYR A 80 -0.97 -2.17 -2.74
C TYR A 80 -1.06 -3.46 -3.56
N GLU A 81 -1.42 -3.30 -4.82
CA GLU A 81 -1.60 -4.38 -5.76
C GLU A 81 -0.84 -4.06 -7.04
N TRP A 82 -0.18 -5.07 -7.62
CA TRP A 82 0.51 -4.92 -8.90
C TRP A 82 0.15 -6.06 -9.83
N PHE A 83 0.00 -5.73 -11.10
CA PHE A 83 -0.26 -6.70 -12.16
C PHE A 83 1.05 -7.13 -12.82
N ASP A 84 1.33 -8.44 -12.80
CA ASP A 84 2.44 -9.01 -13.55
C ASP A 84 2.04 -9.27 -15.01
N ALA A 85 2.21 -8.23 -15.83
CA ALA A 85 1.91 -8.29 -17.25
C ALA A 85 2.83 -9.26 -18.02
N ALA A 86 4.05 -9.48 -17.53
CA ALA A 86 5.03 -10.33 -18.21
C ALA A 86 4.68 -11.81 -18.04
N GLU A 87 4.38 -12.24 -16.82
CA GLU A 87 3.86 -13.59 -16.56
C GLU A 87 2.52 -13.79 -17.30
N ALA A 88 1.58 -12.85 -17.18
CA ALA A 88 0.27 -12.96 -17.83
C ALA A 88 0.35 -13.11 -19.37
N ALA A 89 1.39 -12.55 -20.00
CA ALA A 89 1.60 -12.64 -21.44
C ALA A 89 2.16 -13.98 -21.92
N LYS A 90 2.66 -14.83 -21.02
CA LYS A 90 3.23 -16.14 -21.39
C LYS A 90 2.15 -17.03 -22.01
N ARG A 91 2.50 -17.70 -23.11
CA ARG A 91 1.57 -18.59 -23.83
C ARG A 91 1.05 -19.73 -22.96
N SER A 92 1.89 -20.27 -22.09
CA SER A 92 1.52 -21.32 -21.12
C SER A 92 0.34 -20.94 -20.23
N TYR A 93 0.10 -19.64 -20.01
CA TYR A 93 -0.97 -19.12 -19.19
C TYR A 93 -2.13 -18.50 -19.96
N ARG A 94 -2.23 -18.76 -21.27
CA ARG A 94 -3.42 -18.35 -22.02
C ARG A 94 -4.62 -19.17 -21.57
N LEU A 95 -5.75 -18.51 -21.35
CA LEU A 95 -6.99 -19.18 -20.92
C LEU A 95 -7.44 -20.20 -21.97
N ASN A 96 -7.36 -19.85 -23.25
CA ASN A 96 -7.61 -20.76 -24.36
C ASN A 96 -6.47 -21.78 -24.50
N ALA A 97 -6.74 -23.06 -24.20
CA ALA A 97 -5.77 -24.12 -24.26
C ALA A 97 -5.13 -24.27 -25.65
N ALA A 98 -5.92 -24.12 -26.72
CA ALA A 98 -5.43 -24.24 -28.09
C ALA A 98 -4.33 -23.21 -28.44
N GLU A 99 -4.28 -22.09 -27.72
CA GLU A 99 -3.30 -21.03 -27.95
C GLU A 99 -2.03 -21.16 -27.09
N ARG A 100 -1.99 -22.14 -26.17
CA ARG A 100 -0.86 -22.35 -25.25
C ARG A 100 0.34 -22.98 -25.94
N SER A 101 0.10 -23.88 -26.88
CA SER A 101 1.13 -24.57 -27.67
C SER A 101 1.04 -24.16 -29.12
N LEU A 102 2.18 -23.80 -29.73
CA LEU A 102 2.27 -23.68 -31.19
C LEU A 102 2.54 -25.00 -31.89
N ASN A 103 2.86 -26.06 -31.12
CA ASN A 103 3.20 -27.35 -31.69
C ASN A 103 1.91 -28.09 -32.06
N THR A 104 1.66 -28.25 -33.36
CA THR A 104 0.50 -28.95 -33.91
C THR A 104 0.53 -30.46 -33.68
N ASP A 105 1.72 -31.04 -33.49
CA ASP A 105 1.89 -32.48 -33.25
C ASP A 105 1.63 -32.86 -31.78
N ARG A 106 1.67 -31.87 -30.88
CA ARG A 106 1.35 -31.99 -29.45
C ARG A 106 0.47 -30.82 -29.02
N PRO A 107 -0.84 -30.88 -29.32
CA PRO A 107 -1.79 -29.88 -28.86
C PRO A 107 -1.82 -29.85 -27.33
N ALA A 108 -2.00 -28.66 -26.76
CA ALA A 108 -2.18 -28.52 -25.32
C ALA A 108 -3.51 -29.16 -24.90
N ASP A 109 -3.50 -29.88 -23.79
CA ASP A 109 -4.68 -30.56 -23.27
C ASP A 109 -5.68 -29.53 -22.71
N PRO A 110 -6.92 -29.45 -23.23
CA PRO A 110 -7.95 -28.56 -22.70
C PRO A 110 -8.32 -28.84 -21.24
N ALA A 111 -8.12 -30.07 -20.76
CA ALA A 111 -8.40 -30.46 -19.38
C ALA A 111 -7.22 -30.19 -18.42
N GLU A 112 -6.07 -29.76 -18.93
CA GLU A 112 -4.91 -29.44 -18.11
C GLU A 112 -5.17 -28.23 -17.22
N VAL A 113 -5.08 -28.46 -15.90
CA VAL A 113 -5.17 -27.42 -14.89
C VAL A 113 -3.80 -26.78 -14.72
N ILE A 114 -3.66 -25.55 -15.24
CA ILE A 114 -2.42 -24.79 -15.07
C ILE A 114 -2.42 -24.16 -13.68
N LEU A 115 -1.39 -24.48 -12.90
CA LEU A 115 -1.16 -23.88 -11.60
C LEU A 115 -0.30 -22.63 -11.75
N ILE A 116 -0.65 -21.61 -10.97
CA ILE A 116 0.07 -20.35 -10.90
C ILE A 116 0.39 -20.01 -9.46
N SER A 117 1.53 -19.35 -9.26
CA SER A 117 1.92 -18.79 -7.98
C SER A 117 1.47 -17.35 -7.90
N LYS A 118 0.73 -17.01 -6.86
CA LYS A 118 0.19 -15.68 -6.63
C LYS A 118 0.53 -15.20 -5.23
N ASP A 119 1.26 -14.10 -5.15
CA ASP A 119 1.43 -13.37 -3.89
C ASP A 119 0.12 -12.72 -3.45
N THR A 120 -0.26 -12.99 -2.20
CA THR A 120 -1.47 -12.48 -1.57
C THR A 120 -1.15 -11.92 -0.19
N ALA A 121 -1.93 -10.92 0.21
CA ALA A 121 -1.80 -10.33 1.53
C ALA A 121 -3.15 -9.97 2.13
N TYR A 122 -3.31 -10.31 3.42
CA TYR A 122 -4.52 -10.06 4.19
C TYR A 122 -4.19 -9.85 5.67
N ILE A 123 -5.18 -9.37 6.41
CA ILE A 123 -5.12 -9.26 7.87
C ILE A 123 -5.91 -10.46 8.41
N ASP A 124 -5.27 -11.27 9.25
CA ASP A 124 -5.93 -12.43 9.86
C ASP A 124 -6.93 -12.03 10.96
N ALA A 125 -7.69 -12.99 11.48
CA ALA A 125 -8.65 -12.74 12.57
C ALA A 125 -8.01 -12.20 13.86
N GLY A 126 -6.70 -12.37 14.03
CA GLY A 126 -5.92 -11.83 15.14
C GLY A 126 -5.34 -10.44 14.88
N GLY A 127 -5.62 -9.83 13.72
CA GLY A 127 -5.10 -8.51 13.34
C GLY A 127 -3.66 -8.53 12.84
N ARG A 128 -3.08 -9.70 12.57
CA ARG A 128 -1.70 -9.81 12.04
C ARG A 128 -1.72 -9.74 10.52
N ILE A 129 -0.69 -9.12 9.98
CA ILE A 129 -0.49 -9.00 8.54
C ILE A 129 0.16 -10.29 8.04
N VAL A 130 -0.53 -11.00 7.16
CA VAL A 130 -0.01 -12.19 6.48
C VAL A 130 0.30 -11.81 5.04
N ASN A 131 1.52 -12.10 4.60
CA ASN A 131 1.92 -12.02 3.21
C ASN A 131 2.43 -13.39 2.80
N GLU A 132 1.76 -14.04 1.87
CA GLU A 132 2.08 -15.41 1.47
C GLU A 132 1.84 -15.62 -0.03
N THR A 133 2.65 -16.49 -0.62
CA THR A 133 2.49 -16.94 -1.99
C THR A 133 1.62 -18.19 -1.99
N ILE A 134 0.46 -18.11 -2.64
CA ILE A 134 -0.44 -19.24 -2.81
C ILE A 134 -0.27 -19.85 -4.20
N THR A 135 -0.41 -21.16 -4.29
CA THR A 135 -0.53 -21.85 -5.59
C THR A 135 -2.00 -22.16 -5.84
N ARG A 136 -2.52 -21.73 -6.98
CA ARG A 136 -3.92 -21.99 -7.36
C ARG A 136 -4.08 -22.28 -8.85
N PRO A 137 -5.17 -22.95 -9.26
CA PRO A 137 -5.56 -23.04 -10.66
C PRO A 137 -5.75 -21.66 -11.29
N LEU A 138 -5.19 -21.48 -12.48
CA LEU A 138 -5.43 -20.31 -13.31
C LEU A 138 -6.91 -20.27 -13.73
N SER A 139 -7.56 -19.16 -13.43
CA SER A 139 -8.97 -18.91 -13.74
C SER A 139 -9.15 -17.68 -14.61
N SER A 140 -8.43 -16.59 -14.32
CA SER A 140 -8.58 -15.31 -15.00
C SER A 140 -7.30 -14.47 -14.93
N LEU A 141 -7.27 -13.37 -15.69
CA LEU A 141 -6.17 -12.41 -15.62
C LEU A 141 -5.99 -11.78 -14.24
N TYR A 142 -7.04 -11.74 -13.41
CA TYR A 142 -6.94 -11.26 -12.02
C TYR A 142 -6.05 -12.14 -11.15
N ASP A 143 -5.75 -13.37 -11.57
CA ASP A 143 -4.83 -14.20 -10.82
C ASP A 143 -3.36 -13.74 -10.93
N PHE A 144 -3.03 -12.88 -11.91
CA PHE A 144 -1.72 -12.20 -12.02
C PHE A 144 -1.68 -10.84 -11.29
N VAL A 145 -2.76 -10.47 -10.60
CA VAL A 145 -2.80 -9.29 -9.73
C VAL A 145 -2.38 -9.70 -8.34
N HIS A 146 -1.14 -9.40 -7.97
CA HIS A 146 -0.57 -9.70 -6.67
C HIS A 146 -0.93 -8.62 -5.65
N THR A 147 -0.88 -8.98 -4.36
CA THR A 147 -1.17 -8.05 -3.26
C THR A 147 -0.08 -8.13 -2.20
N ARG A 148 0.33 -6.98 -1.67
CA ARG A 148 1.24 -6.87 -0.53
C ARG A 148 0.69 -5.88 0.48
N ILE A 149 0.88 -6.19 1.77
CA ILE A 149 0.66 -5.26 2.88
C ILE A 149 1.99 -5.05 3.60
N VAL A 150 2.43 -3.80 3.68
CA VAL A 150 3.69 -3.40 4.31
C VAL A 150 3.40 -2.34 5.37
N ASN A 151 3.97 -2.50 6.57
CA ASN A 151 3.98 -1.41 7.54
C ASN A 151 4.99 -0.35 7.07
N ILE A 152 4.54 0.86 6.80
CA ILE A 152 5.37 1.92 6.20
C ILE A 152 5.97 2.87 7.23
N TYR A 153 5.75 2.63 8.53
CA TYR A 153 6.40 3.44 9.56
C TYR A 153 7.89 3.09 9.63
N PRO A 154 8.81 4.05 9.48
CA PRO A 154 10.24 3.77 9.57
C PRO A 154 10.64 3.26 10.95
N ASP A 155 11.67 2.42 11.01
CA ASP A 155 12.27 2.03 12.27
C ASP A 155 13.07 3.21 12.84
N THR A 156 12.52 3.86 13.86
CA THR A 156 13.15 4.99 14.54
C THR A 156 14.30 4.57 15.46
N THR A 157 14.42 3.27 15.76
CA THR A 157 15.41 2.70 16.69
C THR A 157 16.67 2.17 16.02
N CYS A 158 16.72 2.14 14.69
CA CYS A 158 17.88 1.70 13.89
C CYS A 158 19.20 2.39 14.30
N TRP A 159 19.14 3.67 14.69
CA TRP A 159 20.30 4.45 15.14
C TRP A 159 21.06 3.82 16.32
N VAL A 160 20.36 3.08 17.19
CA VAL A 160 20.93 2.41 18.37
C VAL A 160 21.14 0.91 18.09
N ASN A 161 20.18 0.27 17.42
CA ASN A 161 20.21 -1.18 17.22
C ASN A 161 21.23 -1.63 16.15
N ASP A 162 21.36 -0.87 15.06
CA ASP A 162 22.24 -1.25 13.94
C ASP A 162 23.69 -0.78 14.17
N PHE A 163 23.87 0.22 15.05
CA PHE A 163 25.16 0.84 15.37
C PHE A 163 25.41 0.87 16.87
N PRO A 164 25.58 -0.29 17.52
CA PRO A 164 25.66 -0.38 18.99
C PRO A 164 26.85 0.39 19.59
N ASP A 165 27.95 0.52 18.86
CA ASP A 165 29.15 1.23 19.30
C ASP A 165 29.11 2.74 18.98
N ALA A 166 28.08 3.22 18.30
CA ALA A 166 27.92 4.63 17.97
C ALA A 166 27.05 5.33 19.01
N ASN A 167 27.49 6.50 19.49
CA ASN A 167 26.70 7.33 20.40
C ASN A 167 25.61 8.13 19.65
N ASN A 168 24.65 7.41 19.07
CA ASN A 168 23.64 7.93 18.14
C ASN A 168 22.26 8.13 18.78
N GLU A 169 22.15 8.06 20.11
CA GLU A 169 20.88 8.26 20.82
C GLU A 169 20.22 9.62 20.52
N TYR A 170 21.05 10.64 20.26
CA TYR A 170 20.58 11.95 19.83
C TYR A 170 19.72 11.87 18.54
N TYR A 171 20.13 11.06 17.56
CA TYR A 171 19.38 10.89 16.32
C TYR A 171 18.09 10.12 16.55
N MET A 172 18.13 9.05 17.34
CA MET A 172 16.92 8.30 17.71
C MET A 172 15.80 9.22 18.25
N ARG A 173 16.15 10.18 19.10
CA ARG A 173 15.17 11.09 19.72
C ARG A 173 14.72 12.24 18.81
N ASN A 174 15.62 12.76 17.97
CA ASN A 174 15.38 14.03 17.27
C ASN A 174 15.10 13.89 15.78
N TYR A 175 15.55 12.81 15.13
CA TYR A 175 15.57 12.72 13.66
C TYR A 175 14.19 12.88 13.02
N PHE A 176 13.15 12.28 13.62
CA PHE A 176 11.78 12.37 13.13
C PHE A 176 10.91 13.40 13.87
N ALA A 177 11.42 14.00 14.94
CA ALA A 177 10.65 14.89 15.82
C ALA A 177 11.05 16.36 15.68
N HIS A 178 12.33 16.65 15.42
CA HIS A 178 12.86 18.00 15.45
C HIS A 178 12.82 18.65 14.05
N PRO A 179 12.31 19.89 13.89
CA PRO A 179 12.20 20.56 12.59
C PRO A 179 13.52 20.69 11.82
N GLY A 180 14.65 20.75 12.53
CA GLY A 180 15.99 20.81 11.91
C GLY A 180 16.34 19.61 11.01
N PHE A 181 15.66 18.47 11.19
CA PHE A 181 15.84 17.28 10.36
C PHE A 181 14.79 17.13 9.25
N ALA A 182 13.88 18.09 9.07
CA ALA A 182 12.75 17.98 8.13
C ALA A 182 13.16 17.79 6.64
N HIS A 183 14.38 18.17 6.27
CA HIS A 183 14.92 18.04 4.92
C HIS A 183 16.01 16.96 4.79
N TYR A 184 16.24 16.17 5.84
CA TYR A 184 17.19 15.07 5.82
C TYR A 184 16.55 13.85 5.16
N PRO A 185 17.35 12.95 4.56
CA PRO A 185 16.82 11.72 3.96
C PRO A 185 16.12 10.86 5.01
N VAL A 186 15.10 10.10 4.62
CA VAL A 186 14.46 9.14 5.54
C VAL A 186 15.42 7.98 5.78
N VAL A 187 15.58 7.57 7.04
CA VAL A 187 16.46 6.47 7.48
C VAL A 187 15.61 5.42 8.22
N GLY A 188 16.11 4.20 8.34
CA GLY A 188 15.38 3.10 8.99
C GLY A 188 14.26 2.58 8.10
N VAL A 189 14.47 2.56 6.79
CA VAL A 189 13.52 2.05 5.81
C VAL A 189 13.98 0.72 5.21
N SER A 190 13.10 -0.27 5.16
CA SER A 190 13.37 -1.55 4.52
C SER A 190 13.20 -1.46 2.99
N TRP A 191 13.72 -2.47 2.29
CA TRP A 191 13.54 -2.58 0.83
C TRP A 191 12.06 -2.63 0.45
N GLU A 192 11.25 -3.37 1.20
CA GLU A 192 9.80 -3.48 0.99
C GLU A 192 9.10 -2.14 1.20
N GLN A 193 9.53 -1.36 2.20
CA GLN A 193 8.99 -0.02 2.45
C GLN A 193 9.34 0.95 1.31
N ALA A 194 10.56 0.88 0.77
CA ALA A 194 10.98 1.68 -0.37
C ALA A 194 10.21 1.30 -1.65
N THR A 195 10.00 0.01 -1.91
CA THR A 195 9.15 -0.49 -3.00
C THR A 195 7.70 -0.04 -2.85
N ALA A 196 7.14 -0.13 -1.63
CA ALA A 196 5.81 0.39 -1.31
C ALA A 196 5.68 1.90 -1.60
N PHE A 197 6.73 2.69 -1.33
CA PHE A 197 6.76 4.11 -1.68
C PHE A 197 6.74 4.35 -3.19
N CYS A 198 7.48 3.56 -3.98
CA CYS A 198 7.44 3.63 -5.45
C CYS A 198 6.04 3.34 -6.00
N GLU A 199 5.37 2.31 -5.47
CA GLU A 199 3.98 1.99 -5.86
C GLU A 199 3.01 3.11 -5.48
N TRP A 200 3.12 3.64 -4.26
CA TRP A 200 2.34 4.81 -3.84
C TRP A 200 2.57 6.02 -4.76
N ARG A 201 3.83 6.32 -5.12
CA ARG A 201 4.17 7.42 -6.04
C ARG A 201 3.54 7.23 -7.41
N THR A 202 3.58 6.00 -7.92
CA THR A 202 2.96 5.63 -9.20
C THR A 202 1.45 5.86 -9.14
N MET A 203 0.78 5.34 -8.10
CA MET A 203 -0.66 5.55 -7.90
C MET A 203 -1.03 7.02 -7.76
N PHE A 204 -0.22 7.80 -7.03
CA PHE A 204 -0.44 9.23 -6.83
C PHE A 204 -0.32 10.01 -8.16
N LEU A 205 0.70 9.71 -8.96
CA LEU A 205 0.89 10.32 -10.27
C LEU A 205 -0.25 9.96 -11.22
N GLN A 206 -0.62 8.68 -11.30
CA GLN A 206 -1.73 8.20 -12.13
C GLN A 206 -3.05 8.90 -11.78
N ARG A 207 -3.34 9.10 -10.48
CA ARG A 207 -4.54 9.84 -10.04
C ARG A 207 -4.50 11.32 -10.44
N SER A 208 -3.32 11.93 -10.49
CA SER A 208 -3.17 13.34 -10.86
C SER A 208 -3.33 13.58 -12.37
N ILE A 209 -3.02 12.58 -13.19
CA ILE A 209 -3.08 12.66 -14.65
C ILE A 209 -4.45 12.14 -15.08
N ASN A 210 -5.42 13.04 -15.27
CA ASN A 210 -6.78 12.70 -15.73
C ASN A 210 -6.85 12.35 -17.24
N ARG A 211 -5.78 11.81 -17.82
CA ARG A 211 -5.71 11.45 -19.25
C ARG A 211 -5.34 9.98 -19.38
N LYS A 212 -6.33 9.15 -19.72
CA LYS A 212 -6.19 7.70 -19.93
C LYS A 212 -5.16 7.30 -21.00
N GLU A 213 -4.70 8.24 -21.81
CA GLU A 213 -3.82 7.99 -22.97
C GLU A 213 -2.31 8.15 -22.67
N VAL A 214 -1.93 8.67 -21.50
CA VAL A 214 -0.51 8.82 -21.16
C VAL A 214 -0.05 7.54 -20.46
N ALA A 215 0.78 6.76 -21.16
CA ALA A 215 1.51 5.66 -20.55
C ALA A 215 2.48 6.22 -19.51
N ILE A 216 2.22 5.92 -18.23
CA ILE A 216 3.08 6.31 -17.12
C ILE A 216 3.95 5.12 -16.78
N GLU A 217 5.26 5.28 -16.94
CA GLU A 217 6.22 4.32 -16.43
C GLU A 217 6.13 4.25 -14.90
N LYS A 218 6.10 3.04 -14.37
CA LYS A 218 6.02 2.83 -12.92
C LYS A 218 7.32 3.29 -12.26
N TYR A 219 7.20 3.97 -11.13
CA TYR A 219 8.36 4.16 -10.27
C TYR A 219 8.80 2.80 -9.74
N ARG A 220 10.11 2.57 -9.72
CA ARG A 220 10.73 1.39 -9.12
C ARG A 220 12.09 1.76 -8.55
N LEU A 221 12.62 0.87 -7.74
CA LEU A 221 14.00 0.98 -7.32
C LEU A 221 14.93 0.77 -8.54
N PRO A 222 16.04 1.51 -8.59
CA PRO A 222 17.03 1.35 -9.65
C PRO A 222 17.66 -0.04 -9.56
N THR A 223 18.02 -0.59 -10.72
CA THR A 223 18.92 -1.73 -10.77
C THR A 223 20.33 -1.28 -10.42
N GLU A 224 21.19 -2.21 -10.01
CA GLU A 224 22.61 -1.93 -9.71
C GLU A 224 23.31 -1.20 -10.87
N ALA A 225 23.08 -1.66 -12.10
CA ALA A 225 23.64 -1.06 -13.31
C ALA A 225 23.09 0.35 -13.67
N GLU A 226 21.92 0.73 -13.15
CA GLU A 226 21.38 2.10 -13.31
C GLU A 226 21.90 3.05 -12.24
N TRP A 227 22.42 2.50 -11.14
CA TRP A 227 22.88 3.26 -9.97
C TRP A 227 24.37 3.62 -10.05
N GLU A 228 25.19 2.70 -10.56
CA GLU A 228 26.63 2.91 -10.80
C GLU A 228 26.91 3.81 -12.01
#